data_AF-A0A9P9WPV4-F1
#
_entry.id   AF-A0A9P9WPV4-F1
#
_cell.length_a   1.000
_cell.length_b   1.000
_cell.length_c   1.000
_cell.angle_alpha   90.00
_cell.angle_beta   90.00
_cell.angle_gamma   90.00
#
_symmetry.space_group_name_H-M   'P 1'
#
loop_
_entity.id
_entity.type
_entity.pdbx_description
1 polymer ?
#
loop_
_entity_poly.entity_id
_entity_poly.type
_entity_poly.pdbx_seq_one_letter_code
_entity_poly.pdbx_strand_id
1 'polypeptide(L)'
;MLYLDQPVQVGFSYDELVTGTVNETLSPFLVTKSNASVVGGDDLNALPGIFPSQKPSQTVNTTASSARAMWWFLQSWLQEFPEYSPPNKTLSIWGESYGGHYAPALASHIAAQNSLLRSSQSNMSKHAIPITVDALGLVNACIDNIVQTPLYPEFAFNNTYGIQAINETEYKAARAVVPECIRLSEKCRALGDELDPHEWGSVKEVNDACAAAFMFCFGSDKAASKMQPFQTKGRDLFDITQPKPNPFPPKFAAGYLNMRETQQDLGVPLNFTGFSAAVKTAFDSTGDFIRGKSLAELGQLLDAGTRVMLMYGDADYQCNWLGGEQISLAINSSVSTGFRAAGYTDLFTNSSYKGGVVREYGGLSFVRVFDAGHAAPYYQPETAHAIFTRTLARTDIATGQSNSFRASSGPSSSFGIKNAIPPPNKPLCYVWDVFETCSARETALLAAGRGVVRDFVLVGERTDNGTEILYGNGNNPSATISTSTPNNTETARAGAGRRVVGGPIGGLVAAVSSVVLLIWL
;
A
#
# COMPACT_ATOMS: atom_id res chain seq x y z
N MET A 1 -17.49 7.46 -10.27
CA MET A 1 -16.14 6.89 -10.08
C MET A 1 -16.17 5.47 -10.60
N LEU A 2 -15.10 4.99 -11.24
CA LEU A 2 -14.98 3.62 -11.74
C LEU A 2 -13.83 2.96 -10.97
N TYR A 3 -14.11 1.85 -10.30
CA TYR A 3 -13.11 1.04 -9.59
C TYR A 3 -12.84 -0.20 -10.42
N LEU A 4 -11.55 -0.55 -10.57
CA LEU A 4 -11.11 -1.63 -11.44
C LEU A 4 -10.16 -2.54 -10.67
N ASP A 5 -10.57 -3.79 -10.48
CA ASP A 5 -9.67 -4.84 -10.00
C ASP A 5 -8.70 -5.21 -11.13
N GLN A 6 -7.40 -5.01 -10.90
CA GLN A 6 -6.39 -5.22 -11.92
C GLN A 6 -5.03 -5.55 -11.29
N PRO A 7 -4.20 -6.37 -11.97
CA PRO A 7 -4.46 -7.07 -13.24
C PRO A 7 -5.35 -8.32 -13.06
N VAL A 8 -5.42 -9.17 -14.09
CA VAL A 8 -6.07 -10.49 -14.00
C VAL A 8 -5.54 -11.26 -12.78
N GLN A 9 -6.42 -11.94 -12.06
CA GLN A 9 -6.23 -12.62 -10.76
C GLN A 9 -6.28 -11.72 -9.51
N VAL A 10 -6.58 -10.43 -9.62
CA VAL A 10 -6.85 -9.53 -8.47
C VAL A 10 -8.36 -9.43 -8.23
N GLY A 11 -8.79 -9.51 -6.97
CA GLY A 11 -10.18 -9.30 -6.58
C GLY A 11 -11.14 -10.19 -7.36
N PHE A 12 -12.01 -9.59 -8.17
CA PHE A 12 -12.94 -10.29 -9.07
C PHE A 12 -12.45 -10.41 -10.51
N SER A 13 -11.26 -9.93 -10.86
CA SER A 13 -10.67 -10.12 -12.19
C SER A 13 -10.05 -11.51 -12.32
N TYR A 14 -10.51 -12.33 -13.28
CA TYR A 14 -10.10 -13.73 -13.42
C TYR A 14 -9.87 -14.17 -14.87
N ASP A 15 -9.17 -15.29 -15.00
CA ASP A 15 -8.84 -15.99 -16.25
C ASP A 15 -9.64 -17.29 -16.42
N GLU A 16 -9.54 -18.19 -15.44
CA GLU A 16 -10.31 -19.43 -15.31
C GLU A 16 -10.85 -19.56 -13.89
N LEU A 17 -12.04 -20.16 -13.76
CA LEU A 17 -12.64 -20.43 -12.46
C LEU A 17 -12.16 -21.79 -11.95
N VAL A 18 -11.55 -21.80 -10.78
CA VAL A 18 -11.10 -23.03 -10.10
C VAL A 18 -11.74 -23.14 -8.73
N THR A 19 -12.09 -24.36 -8.33
CA THR A 19 -12.50 -24.65 -6.96
C THR A 19 -11.28 -24.77 -6.07
N GLY A 20 -11.33 -24.13 -4.90
CA GLY A 20 -10.25 -24.20 -3.94
C GLY A 20 -10.69 -23.84 -2.54
N THR A 21 -9.71 -23.80 -1.64
CA THR A 21 -9.90 -23.43 -0.24
C THR A 21 -8.83 -22.43 0.16
N VAL A 22 -9.21 -21.37 0.84
CA VAL A 22 -8.30 -20.44 1.50
C VAL A 22 -8.25 -20.79 2.98
N ASN A 23 -7.06 -20.77 3.57
CA ASN A 23 -6.93 -20.96 5.01
C ASN A 23 -6.56 -19.63 5.67
N GLU A 24 -7.53 -18.96 6.27
CA GLU A 24 -7.36 -17.63 6.84
C GLU A 24 -6.30 -17.56 7.95
N THR A 25 -6.08 -18.66 8.68
CA THR A 25 -5.06 -18.71 9.76
C THR A 25 -3.65 -19.01 9.27
N LEU A 26 -3.50 -19.65 8.10
CA LEU A 26 -2.21 -19.99 7.50
C LEU A 26 -1.79 -19.02 6.41
N SER A 27 -2.73 -18.64 5.54
CA SER A 27 -2.63 -17.56 4.58
C SER A 27 -4.02 -17.30 3.95
N PRO A 28 -4.61 -16.11 4.14
CA PRO A 28 -5.88 -15.71 3.53
C PRO A 28 -5.73 -15.41 2.03
N PHE A 29 -4.54 -15.66 1.47
CA PHE A 29 -4.16 -15.29 0.11
C PHE A 29 -3.75 -16.49 -0.74
N LEU A 30 -3.49 -17.63 -0.11
CA LEU A 30 -3.05 -18.84 -0.81
C LEU A 30 -4.24 -19.78 -0.96
N VAL A 31 -4.72 -19.88 -2.19
CA VAL A 31 -5.76 -20.83 -2.56
C VAL A 31 -5.13 -22.20 -2.77
N THR A 32 -5.56 -23.17 -1.97
CA THR A 32 -5.25 -24.59 -2.19
C THR A 32 -6.30 -25.18 -3.13
N LYS A 33 -5.89 -25.61 -4.33
CA LYS A 33 -6.81 -26.20 -5.31
C LYS A 33 -7.40 -27.52 -4.79
N SER A 34 -8.70 -27.71 -4.99
CA SER A 34 -9.40 -28.92 -4.60
C SER A 34 -10.23 -29.45 -5.77
N ASN A 35 -10.19 -30.77 -5.98
CA ASN A 35 -11.07 -31.47 -6.92
C ASN A 35 -12.39 -31.90 -6.25
N ALA A 36 -12.54 -31.70 -4.94
CA ALA A 36 -13.75 -32.06 -4.21
C ALA A 36 -14.77 -30.92 -4.28
N SER A 37 -16.06 -31.28 -4.39
CA SER A 37 -17.16 -30.34 -4.23
C SER A 37 -17.02 -29.59 -2.90
N VAL A 38 -17.24 -28.28 -2.92
CA VAL A 38 -17.22 -27.41 -1.74
C VAL A 38 -18.25 -27.92 -0.72
N VAL A 39 -17.80 -28.68 0.27
CA VAL A 39 -18.62 -29.01 1.43
C VAL A 39 -18.40 -27.87 2.43
N GLY A 40 -19.40 -27.01 2.58
CA GLY A 40 -19.42 -26.03 3.66
C GLY A 40 -19.36 -26.77 4.99
N GLY A 41 -18.23 -26.62 5.69
CA GLY A 41 -18.08 -27.08 7.06
C GLY A 41 -17.98 -25.88 7.99
N ASP A 42 -18.24 -26.11 9.28
CA ASP A 42 -18.04 -25.13 10.36
C ASP A 42 -16.55 -24.81 10.62
N ASP A 43 -15.64 -25.24 9.73
CA ASP A 43 -14.21 -24.97 9.84
C ASP A 43 -13.91 -23.55 9.38
N LEU A 44 -13.95 -22.63 10.34
CA LEU A 44 -13.60 -21.21 10.17
C LEU A 44 -12.16 -21.00 9.68
N ASN A 45 -11.32 -22.03 9.70
CA ASN A 45 -9.94 -21.96 9.19
C ASN A 45 -9.84 -22.36 7.73
N ALA A 46 -10.89 -22.85 7.09
CA ALA A 46 -10.88 -23.32 5.72
C ALA A 46 -12.11 -22.78 4.99
N LEU A 47 -11.93 -21.71 4.21
CA LEU A 47 -12.98 -21.08 3.43
C LEU A 47 -12.97 -21.65 2.00
N PRO A 48 -13.84 -22.63 1.69
CA PRO A 48 -13.94 -23.14 0.34
C PRO A 48 -14.65 -22.12 -0.56
N GLY A 49 -14.22 -22.05 -1.82
CA GLY A 49 -14.72 -21.06 -2.75
C GLY A 49 -14.33 -21.33 -4.19
N ILE A 50 -14.70 -20.38 -5.04
CA ILE A 50 -14.30 -20.32 -6.45
C ILE A 50 -13.32 -19.16 -6.60
N PHE A 51 -12.18 -19.41 -7.25
CA PHE A 51 -11.08 -18.46 -7.36
C PHE A 51 -10.53 -18.40 -8.79
N PRO A 52 -9.68 -17.41 -9.13
CA PRO A 52 -8.90 -17.42 -10.37
C PRO A 52 -7.87 -18.55 -10.40
N SER A 53 -7.21 -18.76 -11.54
CA SER A 53 -6.27 -19.89 -11.76
C SER A 53 -5.11 -20.01 -10.77
N GLN A 54 -4.73 -18.91 -10.12
CA GLN A 54 -3.53 -18.75 -9.29
C GLN A 54 -2.21 -19.02 -10.04
N LYS A 55 -2.20 -18.90 -11.37
CA LYS A 55 -1.00 -19.14 -12.19
C LYS A 55 -0.28 -17.82 -12.45
N PRO A 56 0.93 -17.58 -11.93
CA PRO A 56 1.69 -16.35 -12.23
C PRO A 56 1.93 -16.12 -13.73
N SER A 57 1.94 -17.19 -14.54
CA SER A 57 2.07 -17.10 -16.00
C SER A 57 0.80 -16.68 -16.74
N GLN A 58 -0.35 -16.58 -16.06
CA GLN A 58 -1.63 -16.14 -16.63
C GLN A 58 -2.03 -14.74 -16.14
N THR A 59 -1.05 -13.93 -15.73
CA THR A 59 -1.21 -12.50 -15.46
C THR A 59 -0.06 -11.72 -16.11
N VAL A 60 -0.24 -10.41 -16.25
CA VAL A 60 0.88 -9.51 -16.55
C VAL A 60 1.90 -9.52 -15.41
N ASN A 61 3.16 -9.27 -15.74
CA ASN A 61 4.29 -9.33 -14.81
C ASN A 61 5.08 -8.02 -14.74
N THR A 62 4.62 -6.96 -15.39
CA THR A 62 5.20 -5.61 -15.29
C THR A 62 4.11 -4.54 -15.25
N THR A 63 4.41 -3.40 -14.62
CA THR A 63 3.54 -2.22 -14.60
C THR A 63 3.20 -1.74 -16.01
N ALA A 64 4.19 -1.71 -16.92
CA ALA A 64 3.97 -1.30 -18.31
C ALA A 64 3.02 -2.26 -19.06
N SER A 65 3.11 -3.57 -18.79
CA SER A 65 2.16 -4.55 -19.34
C SER A 65 0.75 -4.36 -18.78
N SER A 66 0.64 -4.04 -17.49
CA SER A 66 -0.66 -3.70 -16.90
C SER A 66 -1.28 -2.46 -17.54
N ALA A 67 -0.49 -1.39 -17.74
CA ALA A 67 -0.94 -0.17 -18.41
C ALA A 67 -1.49 -0.43 -19.83
N ARG A 68 -0.82 -1.31 -20.59
CA ARG A 68 -1.29 -1.75 -21.92
C ARG A 68 -2.64 -2.47 -21.85
N ALA A 69 -2.77 -3.43 -20.93
CA ALA A 69 -4.02 -4.18 -20.75
C ALA A 69 -5.17 -3.25 -20.31
N MET A 70 -4.88 -2.34 -19.39
CA MET A 70 -5.86 -1.37 -18.89
C MET A 70 -6.32 -0.37 -19.96
N TRP A 71 -5.42 0.05 -20.85
CA TRP A 71 -5.80 0.85 -22.00
C TRP A 71 -6.79 0.11 -22.91
N TRP A 72 -6.55 -1.16 -23.22
CA TRP A 72 -7.48 -1.98 -24.00
C TRP A 72 -8.83 -2.19 -23.30
N PHE A 73 -8.82 -2.36 -21.97
CA PHE A 73 -10.05 -2.35 -21.18
C PHE A 73 -10.81 -1.03 -21.37
N LEU A 74 -10.16 0.13 -21.20
CA LEU A 74 -10.80 1.43 -21.36
C LEU A 74 -11.36 1.64 -22.77
N GLN A 75 -10.63 1.23 -23.81
CA GLN A 75 -11.11 1.31 -25.19
C GLN A 75 -12.36 0.46 -25.40
N SER A 76 -12.40 -0.75 -24.83
CA SER A 76 -13.54 -1.66 -24.94
C SER A 76 -14.74 -1.14 -24.12
N TRP A 77 -14.50 -0.74 -22.87
CA TRP A 77 -15.51 -0.20 -21.96
C TRP A 77 -16.22 1.02 -22.55
N LEU A 78 -15.47 1.97 -23.11
CA LEU A 78 -16.06 3.18 -23.69
C LEU A 78 -16.82 2.92 -25.00
N GLN A 79 -16.51 1.84 -25.71
CA GLN A 79 -17.26 1.41 -26.89
C GLN A 79 -18.56 0.70 -26.51
N GLU A 80 -18.52 -0.19 -25.52
CA GLU A 80 -19.68 -0.97 -25.05
C GLU A 80 -20.63 -0.14 -24.18
N PHE A 81 -20.10 0.81 -23.41
CA PHE A 81 -20.88 1.66 -22.49
C PHE A 81 -20.68 3.16 -22.80
N PRO A 82 -21.11 3.62 -23.99
CA PRO A 82 -20.91 5.00 -24.42
C PRO A 82 -21.58 6.04 -23.50
N GLU A 83 -22.63 5.68 -22.77
CA GLU A 83 -23.29 6.51 -21.76
C GLU A 83 -22.38 6.89 -20.57
N TYR A 84 -21.33 6.11 -20.31
CA TYR A 84 -20.31 6.41 -19.31
C TYR A 84 -19.09 7.12 -19.91
N SER A 85 -19.14 7.51 -21.19
CA SER A 85 -18.07 8.29 -21.80
C SER A 85 -17.91 9.62 -21.06
N PRO A 86 -16.69 9.95 -20.62
CA PRO A 86 -16.48 11.19 -19.89
C PRO A 86 -16.78 12.41 -20.77
N PRO A 87 -17.33 13.50 -20.19
CA PRO A 87 -17.46 14.77 -20.90
C PRO A 87 -16.10 15.18 -21.50
N ASN A 88 -16.13 15.65 -22.75
CA ASN A 88 -14.92 16.02 -23.52
C ASN A 88 -13.86 14.91 -23.65
N LYS A 89 -14.23 13.64 -23.39
CA LYS A 89 -13.33 12.48 -23.37
C LYS A 89 -12.20 12.65 -22.35
N THR A 90 -12.50 13.26 -21.21
CA THR A 90 -11.50 13.64 -20.21
C THR A 90 -11.75 12.92 -18.89
N LEU A 91 -10.76 12.18 -18.38
CA LEU A 91 -10.86 11.47 -17.10
C LEU A 91 -9.74 11.87 -16.14
N SER A 92 -9.91 11.52 -14.86
CA SER A 92 -8.84 11.57 -13.86
C SER A 92 -8.52 10.16 -13.39
N ILE A 93 -7.25 9.90 -13.11
CA ILE A 93 -6.77 8.62 -12.61
C ILE A 93 -6.30 8.83 -11.18
N TRP A 94 -6.72 7.96 -10.27
CA TRP A 94 -6.30 7.98 -8.88
C TRP A 94 -5.72 6.61 -8.51
N GLY A 95 -4.59 6.62 -7.80
CA GLY A 95 -3.93 5.42 -7.30
C GLY A 95 -3.43 5.61 -5.88
N GLU A 96 -3.33 4.52 -5.12
CA GLU A 96 -2.79 4.48 -3.77
C GLU A 96 -1.65 3.46 -3.69
N SER A 97 -0.63 3.69 -2.86
CA SER A 97 0.44 2.71 -2.63
C SER A 97 1.21 2.36 -3.91
N TYR A 98 1.22 1.09 -4.35
CA TYR A 98 1.73 0.64 -5.65
C TYR A 98 1.01 1.31 -6.84
N GLY A 99 -0.15 1.93 -6.62
CA GLY A 99 -0.79 2.85 -7.55
C GLY A 99 0.13 3.99 -8.01
N GLY A 100 1.19 4.31 -7.26
CA GLY A 100 2.28 5.18 -7.70
C GLY A 100 3.09 4.66 -8.88
N HIS A 101 3.04 3.36 -9.17
CA HIS A 101 3.56 2.76 -10.39
C HIS A 101 2.47 2.67 -11.47
N TYR A 102 1.31 2.11 -11.13
CA TYR A 102 0.24 1.86 -12.09
C TYR A 102 -0.35 3.13 -12.72
N ALA A 103 -0.65 4.13 -11.90
CA ALA A 103 -1.40 5.29 -12.37
C ALA A 103 -0.57 6.21 -13.29
N PRO A 104 0.71 6.53 -12.99
CA PRO A 104 1.57 7.24 -13.93
C PRO A 104 1.78 6.46 -15.24
N ALA A 105 2.02 5.15 -15.16
CA ALA A 105 2.25 4.32 -16.34
C ALA A 105 1.01 4.27 -17.25
N LEU A 106 -0.18 4.13 -16.67
CA LEU A 106 -1.44 4.18 -17.44
C LEU A 106 -1.65 5.55 -18.08
N ALA A 107 -1.46 6.64 -17.34
CA ALA A 107 -1.63 7.99 -17.87
C ALA A 107 -0.65 8.28 -19.01
N SER A 108 0.63 7.92 -18.82
CA SER A 108 1.69 8.01 -19.82
C SER A 108 1.36 7.17 -21.06
N HIS A 109 0.88 5.94 -20.87
CA HIS A 109 0.48 5.07 -21.97
C HIS A 109 -0.69 5.66 -22.77
N ILE A 110 -1.72 6.19 -22.10
CA ILE A 110 -2.84 6.89 -22.76
C ILE A 110 -2.31 8.06 -23.61
N ALA A 111 -1.41 8.88 -23.08
CA ALA A 111 -0.83 10.01 -23.80
C ALA A 111 -0.01 9.57 -25.03
N ALA A 112 0.73 8.46 -24.92
CA ALA A 112 1.45 7.86 -26.04
C ALA A 112 0.47 7.36 -27.13
N GLN A 113 -0.59 6.65 -26.76
CA GLN A 113 -1.60 6.17 -27.71
C GLN A 113 -2.33 7.31 -28.42
N ASN A 114 -2.69 8.38 -27.70
CA ASN A 114 -3.26 9.58 -28.32
C ASN A 114 -2.33 10.24 -29.34
N SER A 115 -1.01 10.18 -29.12
CA SER A 115 -0.03 10.73 -30.06
C SER A 115 0.07 9.87 -31.31
N LEU A 116 0.00 8.54 -31.18
CA LEU A 116 -0.08 7.62 -32.31
C LEU A 116 -1.37 7.81 -33.13
N LEU A 117 -2.51 7.99 -32.47
CA LEU A 117 -3.80 8.26 -33.13
C LEU A 117 -3.82 9.54 -33.96
N ARG A 118 -3.02 10.55 -33.57
CA ARG A 118 -2.87 11.80 -34.33
C ARG A 118 -1.88 11.68 -35.48
N SER A 119 -0.99 10.69 -35.43
CA SER A 119 0.01 10.47 -36.49
C SER A 119 -0.64 9.79 -37.70
N SER A 120 -0.28 10.23 -38.91
CA SER A 120 -0.75 9.64 -40.17
C SER A 120 -0.21 8.22 -40.45
N GLN A 121 0.51 7.62 -39.49
CA GLN A 121 1.14 6.29 -39.58
C GLN A 121 0.41 5.21 -38.77
N SER A 122 -0.71 5.53 -38.12
CA SER A 122 -1.40 4.56 -37.27
C SER A 122 -2.17 3.52 -38.11
N ASN A 123 -1.76 2.25 -38.00
CA ASN A 123 -2.59 1.08 -38.32
C ASN A 123 -3.61 0.77 -37.20
N MET A 124 -3.74 1.64 -36.20
CA MET A 124 -4.72 1.44 -35.12
C MET A 124 -6.13 1.60 -35.66
N SER A 125 -7.05 0.82 -35.09
CA SER A 125 -8.45 0.81 -35.47
C SER A 125 -9.01 2.24 -35.54
N LYS A 126 -9.73 2.55 -36.63
CA LYS A 126 -10.48 3.82 -36.78
C LYS A 126 -11.49 4.08 -35.65
N HIS A 127 -11.72 3.07 -34.81
CA HIS A 127 -12.67 3.08 -33.69
C HIS A 127 -12.01 3.39 -32.33
N ALA A 128 -10.69 3.55 -32.26
CA ALA A 128 -10.04 3.93 -31.00
C ALA A 128 -10.50 5.33 -30.55
N ILE A 129 -10.84 5.44 -29.27
CA ILE A 129 -11.38 6.64 -28.64
C ILE A 129 -10.22 7.37 -27.95
N PRO A 130 -9.84 8.59 -28.39
CA PRO A 130 -8.82 9.37 -27.71
C PRO A 130 -9.34 9.85 -26.35
N ILE A 131 -8.53 9.69 -25.30
CA ILE A 131 -8.89 10.02 -23.91
C ILE A 131 -7.85 10.98 -23.34
N THR A 132 -8.27 12.12 -22.83
CA THR A 132 -7.37 13.06 -22.13
C THR A 132 -7.34 12.73 -20.64
N VAL A 133 -6.14 12.64 -20.06
CA VAL A 133 -5.99 12.58 -18.60
C VAL A 133 -5.89 14.00 -18.06
N ASP A 134 -6.85 14.40 -17.24
CA ASP A 134 -6.97 15.74 -16.68
C ASP A 134 -6.10 15.92 -15.43
N ALA A 135 -6.20 14.92 -14.56
CA ALA A 135 -5.55 14.89 -13.27
C ALA A 135 -5.13 13.46 -12.92
N LEU A 136 -3.97 13.36 -12.28
CA LEU A 136 -3.39 12.16 -11.73
C LEU A 136 -3.22 12.39 -10.22
N GLY A 137 -4.07 11.74 -9.43
CA GLY A 137 -4.01 11.78 -7.97
C GLY A 137 -3.32 10.54 -7.41
N LEU A 138 -2.42 10.74 -6.46
CA LEU A 138 -1.62 9.68 -5.85
C LEU A 138 -1.70 9.81 -4.33
N VAL A 139 -2.24 8.78 -3.69
CA VAL A 139 -2.40 8.69 -2.23
C VAL A 139 -1.29 7.81 -1.68
N ASN A 140 -0.49 8.31 -0.74
CA ASN A 140 0.55 7.53 -0.05
C ASN A 140 1.32 6.61 -1.01
N ALA A 141 1.75 7.17 -2.14
CA ALA A 141 2.20 6.39 -3.27
C ALA A 141 3.68 6.05 -3.15
N CYS A 142 4.03 4.81 -3.50
CA CYS A 142 5.40 4.42 -3.76
C CYS A 142 5.63 4.59 -5.27
N ILE A 143 6.56 5.49 -5.64
CA ILE A 143 6.72 6.01 -7.01
C ILE A 143 8.15 5.76 -7.50
N ASP A 144 9.14 6.10 -6.68
CA ASP A 144 10.54 5.94 -7.04
C ASP A 144 11.38 5.53 -5.84
N ASN A 145 11.91 4.31 -5.91
CA ASN A 145 12.68 3.74 -4.82
C ASN A 145 14.01 4.48 -4.61
N ILE A 146 14.67 5.01 -5.65
CA ILE A 146 15.95 5.73 -5.49
C ILE A 146 15.73 7.01 -4.67
N VAL A 147 14.63 7.71 -4.92
CA VAL A 147 14.26 8.93 -4.18
C VAL A 147 13.75 8.61 -2.78
N GLN A 148 12.90 7.58 -2.62
CA GLN A 148 12.20 7.32 -1.35
C GLN A 148 13.00 6.48 -0.35
N THR A 149 13.86 5.57 -0.81
CA THR A 149 14.60 4.64 0.07
C THR A 149 15.40 5.33 1.18
N PRO A 150 16.11 6.46 0.93
CA PRO A 150 16.87 7.13 1.97
C PRO A 150 16.01 7.64 3.15
N LEU A 151 14.69 7.79 2.95
CA LEU A 151 13.78 8.37 3.93
C LEU A 151 13.21 7.32 4.90
N TYR A 152 13.29 6.03 4.60
CA TYR A 152 12.89 4.97 5.56
C TYR A 152 13.63 5.04 6.90
N PRO A 153 14.98 5.08 6.94
CA PRO A 153 15.70 5.19 8.21
C PRO A 153 15.52 6.57 8.86
N GLU A 154 15.39 7.64 8.08
CA GLU A 154 15.10 8.97 8.62
C GLU A 154 13.75 8.98 9.35
N PHE A 155 12.69 8.51 8.70
CA PHE A 155 11.35 8.52 9.27
C PHE A 155 11.21 7.59 10.48
N ALA A 156 11.88 6.43 10.48
CA ALA A 156 11.92 5.52 11.63
C ALA A 156 12.63 6.13 12.85
N PHE A 157 13.64 6.98 12.63
CA PHE A 157 14.45 7.58 13.68
C PHE A 157 13.92 8.94 14.14
N ASN A 158 13.38 9.73 13.20
CA ASN A 158 13.00 11.13 13.36
C ASN A 158 11.80 11.48 12.48
N ASN A 159 10.62 11.60 13.12
CA ASN A 159 9.37 11.93 12.44
C ASN A 159 8.59 13.03 13.19
N THR A 160 7.39 13.31 12.69
CA THR A 160 6.50 14.37 13.19
C THR A 160 5.65 13.98 14.39
N TYR A 161 5.77 12.73 14.85
CA TYR A 161 5.13 12.20 16.04
C TYR A 161 6.09 12.05 17.22
N GLY A 162 7.38 12.35 17.04
CA GLY A 162 8.41 12.15 18.06
C GLY A 162 8.70 10.68 18.36
N ILE A 163 8.30 9.77 17.47
CA ILE A 163 8.53 8.33 17.64
C ILE A 163 9.94 7.99 17.19
N GLN A 164 10.77 7.51 18.12
CA GLN A 164 12.08 6.95 17.79
C GLN A 164 11.99 5.42 17.75
N ALA A 165 11.52 4.87 16.63
CA ALA A 165 11.28 3.43 16.48
C ALA A 165 12.58 2.62 16.40
N ILE A 166 13.66 3.25 15.92
CA ILE A 166 15.00 2.66 15.82
C ILE A 166 16.00 3.50 16.61
N ASN A 167 17.05 2.87 17.15
CA ASN A 167 18.11 3.60 17.86
C ASN A 167 19.15 4.17 16.89
N GLU A 168 20.08 4.99 17.42
CA GLU A 168 21.10 5.66 16.60
C GLU A 168 22.03 4.68 15.88
N THR A 169 22.36 3.54 16.50
CA THR A 169 23.20 2.50 15.89
C THR A 169 22.49 1.87 14.69
N GLU A 170 21.21 1.54 14.84
CA GLU A 170 20.38 0.99 13.77
C GLU A 170 20.19 1.99 12.63
N TYR A 171 19.93 3.25 12.96
CA TYR A 171 19.86 4.34 11.99
C TYR A 171 21.14 4.46 11.16
N LYS A 172 22.30 4.53 11.81
CA LYS A 172 23.61 4.60 11.12
C LYS A 172 23.86 3.37 10.25
N ALA A 173 23.51 2.18 10.73
CA ALA A 173 23.64 0.95 9.96
C ALA A 173 22.75 0.95 8.72
N ALA A 174 21.49 1.37 8.84
CA ALA A 174 20.56 1.48 7.72
C ALA A 174 21.05 2.51 6.69
N ARG A 175 21.45 3.70 7.14
CA ARG A 175 22.01 4.76 6.27
C ARG A 175 23.25 4.32 5.52
N ALA A 176 24.08 3.45 6.09
CA ALA A 176 25.26 2.91 5.42
C ALA A 176 24.94 1.90 4.30
N VAL A 177 23.76 1.29 4.31
CA VAL A 177 23.31 0.32 3.28
C VAL A 177 22.62 1.01 2.11
N VAL A 178 22.00 2.17 2.33
CA VAL A 178 21.26 2.94 1.32
C VAL A 178 22.02 3.11 -0.01
N PRO A 179 23.31 3.50 -0.04
CA PRO A 179 24.02 3.72 -1.31
C PRO A 179 24.10 2.47 -2.19
N GLU A 180 24.24 1.28 -1.59
CA GLU A 180 24.30 0.04 -2.35
C GLU A 180 22.93 -0.35 -2.91
N CYS A 181 21.85 -0.12 -2.17
CA CYS A 181 20.49 -0.29 -2.68
C CYS A 181 20.24 0.61 -3.90
N ILE A 182 20.65 1.88 -3.83
CA ILE A 182 20.54 2.82 -4.95
C ILE A 182 21.37 2.33 -6.14
N ARG A 183 22.64 1.96 -5.93
CA ARG A 183 23.53 1.49 -7.00
C ARG A 183 22.99 0.26 -7.72
N LEU A 184 22.43 -0.70 -6.98
CA LEU A 184 21.78 -1.89 -7.57
C LEU A 184 20.52 -1.53 -8.35
N SER A 185 19.74 -0.57 -7.85
CA SER A 185 18.56 -0.05 -8.52
C SER A 185 18.90 0.65 -9.84
N GLU A 186 19.90 1.54 -9.82
CA GLU A 186 20.42 2.21 -11.02
C GLU A 186 20.93 1.20 -12.05
N LYS A 187 21.63 0.14 -11.61
CA LYS A 187 22.08 -0.93 -12.50
C LYS A 187 20.89 -1.65 -13.16
N CYS A 188 19.87 -2.00 -12.39
CA CYS A 188 18.63 -2.59 -12.93
C CYS A 188 18.01 -1.69 -14.01
N ARG A 189 17.85 -0.39 -13.71
CA ARG A 189 17.24 0.57 -14.62
C ARG A 189 18.06 0.77 -15.90
N ALA A 190 19.38 0.90 -15.78
CA ALA A 190 20.26 1.03 -16.94
C ALA A 190 20.18 -0.19 -17.87
N LEU A 191 20.17 -1.41 -17.31
CA LEU A 191 19.96 -2.63 -18.10
C LEU A 191 18.55 -2.66 -18.71
N GLY A 192 17.54 -2.19 -17.98
CA GLY A 192 16.17 -2.07 -18.48
C GLY A 192 16.07 -1.13 -19.68
N ASP A 193 16.70 0.04 -19.61
CA ASP A 193 16.70 1.01 -20.70
C ASP A 193 17.43 0.49 -21.96
N GLU A 194 18.51 -0.29 -21.78
CA GLU A 194 19.28 -0.86 -22.88
C GLU A 194 18.63 -2.09 -23.51
N LEU A 195 18.15 -3.03 -22.67
CA LEU A 195 17.77 -4.38 -23.11
C LEU A 195 16.27 -4.63 -23.12
N ASP A 196 15.48 -3.92 -22.32
CA ASP A 196 14.01 -4.05 -22.24
C ASP A 196 13.28 -2.68 -22.19
N PRO A 197 13.49 -1.80 -23.19
CA PRO A 197 13.01 -0.41 -23.15
C PRO A 197 11.48 -0.29 -23.10
N HIS A 198 10.76 -1.32 -23.53
CA HIS A 198 9.29 -1.39 -23.51
C HIS A 198 8.72 -2.09 -22.27
N GLU A 199 9.58 -2.61 -21.39
CA GLU A 199 9.25 -3.32 -20.16
C GLU A 199 8.24 -4.45 -20.41
N TRP A 200 8.58 -5.32 -21.37
CA TRP A 200 7.85 -6.56 -21.59
C TRP A 200 8.09 -7.56 -20.47
N GLY A 201 9.17 -7.41 -19.70
CA GLY A 201 9.49 -8.31 -18.58
C GLY A 201 9.93 -9.69 -19.05
N SER A 202 10.37 -9.82 -20.30
CA SER A 202 10.82 -11.09 -20.90
C SER A 202 12.34 -11.26 -20.91
N VAL A 203 13.10 -10.21 -20.56
CA VAL A 203 14.56 -10.22 -20.61
C VAL A 203 15.12 -10.67 -19.27
N LYS A 204 15.61 -11.90 -19.21
CA LYS A 204 16.09 -12.54 -17.98
C LYS A 204 17.16 -11.72 -17.25
N GLU A 205 18.13 -11.17 -17.99
CA GLU A 205 19.23 -10.39 -17.39
C GLU A 205 18.74 -9.14 -16.65
N VAL A 206 17.78 -8.42 -17.24
CA VAL A 206 17.14 -7.26 -16.60
C VAL A 206 16.36 -7.71 -15.37
N ASN A 207 15.51 -8.72 -15.54
CA ASN A 207 14.65 -9.23 -14.47
C ASN A 207 15.48 -9.72 -13.27
N ASP A 208 16.56 -10.47 -13.49
CA ASP A 208 17.46 -10.94 -12.43
C ASP A 208 18.11 -9.75 -11.69
N ALA A 209 18.58 -8.74 -12.42
CA ALA A 209 19.19 -7.56 -11.83
C ALA A 209 18.20 -6.75 -10.98
N CYS A 210 16.97 -6.57 -11.47
CA CYS A 210 15.91 -5.84 -10.78
C CYS A 210 15.40 -6.60 -9.55
N ALA A 211 15.16 -7.91 -9.67
CA ALA A 211 14.75 -8.74 -8.54
C ALA A 211 15.84 -8.81 -7.45
N ALA A 212 17.11 -8.90 -7.84
CA ALA A 212 18.22 -8.84 -6.89
C ALA A 212 18.31 -7.48 -6.17
N ALA A 213 18.11 -6.37 -6.89
CA ALA A 213 18.05 -5.05 -6.29
C ALA A 213 16.88 -4.93 -5.30
N PHE A 214 15.70 -5.40 -5.69
CA PHE A 214 14.52 -5.42 -4.81
C PHE A 214 14.80 -6.21 -3.53
N MET A 215 15.31 -7.45 -3.67
CA MET A 215 15.62 -8.30 -2.52
C MET A 215 16.69 -7.70 -1.61
N PHE A 216 17.67 -6.96 -2.15
CA PHE A 216 18.67 -6.27 -1.33
C PHE A 216 18.07 -5.09 -0.55
N CYS A 217 17.20 -4.31 -1.18
CA CYS A 217 16.60 -3.12 -0.57
C CYS A 217 15.48 -3.46 0.43
N PHE A 218 14.69 -4.49 0.11
CA PHE A 218 13.36 -4.72 0.67
C PHE A 218 13.11 -6.19 1.06
N GLY A 219 14.00 -7.12 0.69
CA GLY A 219 13.83 -8.52 1.03
C GLY A 219 13.97 -8.84 2.52
N SER A 220 14.15 -10.13 2.83
CA SER A 220 14.33 -10.62 4.20
C SER A 220 15.78 -11.02 4.51
N ASP A 221 16.73 -10.68 3.64
CA ASP A 221 18.13 -11.03 3.84
C ASP A 221 18.81 -10.11 4.88
N LYS A 222 20.07 -10.39 5.21
CA LYS A 222 20.82 -9.60 6.20
C LYS A 222 21.01 -8.14 5.80
N ALA A 223 21.03 -7.82 4.51
CA ALA A 223 21.20 -6.45 4.02
C ALA A 223 19.87 -5.69 4.11
N ALA A 224 18.78 -6.28 3.63
CA ALA A 224 17.45 -5.71 3.72
C ALA A 224 16.95 -5.58 5.17
N SER A 225 17.28 -6.53 6.03
CA SER A 225 17.01 -6.42 7.49
C SER A 225 17.71 -5.22 8.14
N LYS A 226 18.87 -4.79 7.60
CA LYS A 226 19.53 -3.56 8.04
C LYS A 226 18.91 -2.31 7.42
N MET A 227 18.37 -2.42 6.21
CA MET A 227 17.70 -1.32 5.50
C MET A 227 16.33 -0.99 6.12
N GLN A 228 15.59 -2.01 6.59
CA GLN A 228 14.25 -1.87 7.15
C GLN A 228 14.12 -2.39 8.61
N PRO A 229 14.94 -1.88 9.55
CA PRO A 229 14.91 -2.35 10.94
C PRO A 229 13.57 -2.10 11.64
N PHE A 230 12.77 -1.15 11.12
CA PHE A 230 11.44 -0.80 11.60
C PHE A 230 10.47 -1.99 11.66
N GLN A 231 10.54 -2.92 10.70
CA GLN A 231 9.61 -4.03 10.58
C GLN A 231 9.51 -4.89 11.85
N THR A 232 10.59 -4.94 12.65
CA THR A 232 10.70 -5.75 13.88
C THR A 232 10.34 -4.99 15.16
N LYS A 233 9.88 -3.74 15.07
CA LYS A 233 9.71 -2.85 16.23
C LYS A 233 8.32 -2.87 16.86
N GLY A 234 7.44 -3.76 16.40
CA GLY A 234 6.10 -3.94 16.96
C GLY A 234 5.13 -2.79 16.69
N ARG A 235 5.49 -1.86 15.79
CA ARG A 235 4.62 -0.80 15.27
C ARG A 235 4.10 -1.16 13.89
N ASP A 236 2.93 -0.64 13.56
CA ASP A 236 2.28 -0.90 12.28
C ASP A 236 3.00 -0.20 11.12
N LEU A 237 3.01 -0.85 9.94
CA LEU A 237 3.70 -0.33 8.75
C LEU A 237 2.88 0.76 8.06
N PHE A 238 1.55 0.70 8.18
CA PHE A 238 0.64 1.65 7.56
C PHE A 238 0.26 2.80 8.49
N ASP A 239 0.54 2.67 9.78
CA ASP A 239 0.44 3.73 10.77
C ASP A 239 1.50 3.57 11.87
N ILE A 240 2.58 4.35 11.79
CA ILE A 240 3.66 4.32 12.76
C ILE A 240 3.20 4.62 14.19
N THR A 241 2.06 5.29 14.36
CA THR A 241 1.53 5.65 15.68
C THR A 241 0.94 4.45 16.41
N GLN A 242 0.54 3.40 15.67
CA GLN A 242 -0.17 2.24 16.21
C GLN A 242 0.75 1.06 16.47
N PRO A 243 0.51 0.27 17.55
CA PRO A 243 1.14 -1.03 17.73
C PRO A 243 0.52 -2.07 16.78
N LYS A 244 1.22 -3.19 16.57
CA LYS A 244 0.65 -4.39 15.93
C LYS A 244 -0.02 -5.32 16.97
N PRO A 245 -1.13 -6.02 16.65
CA PRO A 245 -1.94 -5.89 15.43
C PRO A 245 -2.72 -4.56 15.40
N ASN A 246 -2.99 -4.05 14.20
CA ASN A 246 -3.73 -2.80 14.00
C ASN A 246 -4.94 -3.06 13.10
N PRO A 247 -6.16 -3.16 13.65
CA PRO A 247 -7.36 -3.46 12.87
C PRO A 247 -7.91 -2.25 12.10
N PHE A 248 -7.20 -1.11 12.09
CA PHE A 248 -7.63 0.10 11.42
C PHE A 248 -6.71 0.42 10.22
N PRO A 249 -7.28 0.75 9.04
CA PRO A 249 -8.71 0.72 8.71
C PRO A 249 -9.34 -0.69 8.83
N PRO A 250 -10.62 -0.79 9.24
CA PRO A 250 -11.38 -2.04 9.28
C PRO A 250 -11.32 -2.82 7.97
N LYS A 251 -11.04 -4.11 8.09
CA LYS A 251 -10.87 -5.06 6.96
C LYS A 251 -12.20 -5.68 6.48
N PHE A 252 -13.33 -5.04 6.81
CA PHE A 252 -14.67 -5.61 6.64
C PHE A 252 -15.10 -5.85 5.20
N ALA A 253 -14.47 -5.15 4.24
CA ALA A 253 -14.79 -5.27 2.82
C ALA A 253 -14.73 -6.72 2.33
N ALA A 254 -13.72 -7.49 2.76
CA ALA A 254 -13.56 -8.88 2.32
C ALA A 254 -14.75 -9.77 2.71
N GLY A 255 -15.32 -9.59 3.91
CA GLY A 255 -16.49 -10.37 4.34
C GLY A 255 -17.76 -9.96 3.62
N TYR A 256 -17.97 -8.65 3.41
CA TYR A 256 -19.10 -8.13 2.65
C TYR A 256 -19.10 -8.61 1.19
N LEU A 257 -17.94 -8.52 0.51
CA LEU A 257 -17.79 -8.94 -0.88
C LEU A 257 -17.85 -10.46 -1.07
N ASN A 258 -17.69 -11.23 0.02
CA ASN A 258 -17.86 -12.68 0.01
C ASN A 258 -19.23 -13.15 0.51
N MET A 259 -20.17 -12.24 0.81
CA MET A 259 -21.56 -12.65 1.01
C MET A 259 -22.17 -13.09 -0.32
N ARG A 260 -22.92 -14.19 -0.29
CA ARG A 260 -23.56 -14.75 -1.49
C ARG A 260 -24.47 -13.75 -2.18
N GLU A 261 -25.27 -13.02 -1.40
CA GLU A 261 -26.19 -11.99 -1.90
C GLU A 261 -25.41 -10.89 -2.62
N THR A 262 -24.34 -10.37 -2.01
CA THR A 262 -23.45 -9.36 -2.64
C THR A 262 -22.85 -9.86 -3.96
N GLN A 263 -22.35 -11.10 -4.01
CA GLN A 263 -21.77 -11.65 -5.24
C GLN A 263 -22.83 -11.81 -6.36
N GLN A 264 -24.04 -12.23 -5.99
CA GLN A 264 -25.16 -12.34 -6.92
C GLN A 264 -25.56 -10.97 -7.48
N ASP A 265 -25.65 -9.95 -6.62
CA ASP A 265 -26.00 -8.58 -7.01
C ASP A 265 -24.93 -7.94 -7.91
N LEU A 266 -23.65 -8.24 -7.66
CA LEU A 266 -22.53 -7.81 -8.51
C LEU A 266 -22.40 -8.63 -9.81
N GLY A 267 -23.08 -9.78 -9.91
CA GLY A 267 -22.98 -10.67 -11.06
C GLY A 267 -21.61 -11.37 -11.18
N VAL A 268 -20.90 -11.56 -10.07
CA VAL A 268 -19.55 -12.15 -10.05
C VAL A 268 -19.59 -13.65 -9.72
N PRO A 269 -18.86 -14.51 -10.47
CA PRO A 269 -18.94 -15.97 -10.30
C PRO A 269 -17.89 -16.55 -9.34
N LEU A 270 -17.17 -15.70 -8.60
CA LEU A 270 -16.02 -16.08 -7.77
C LEU A 270 -16.00 -15.35 -6.43
N ASN A 271 -15.23 -15.89 -5.50
CA ASN A 271 -14.92 -15.30 -4.21
C ASN A 271 -13.92 -14.16 -4.35
N PHE A 272 -14.13 -13.09 -3.57
CA PHE A 272 -13.23 -11.95 -3.51
C PHE A 272 -11.97 -12.33 -2.72
N THR A 273 -10.80 -11.99 -3.27
CA THR A 273 -9.52 -12.03 -2.56
C THR A 273 -8.94 -10.63 -2.49
N GLY A 274 -8.64 -10.14 -1.29
CA GLY A 274 -8.05 -8.81 -1.09
C GLY A 274 -6.63 -8.65 -1.63
N PHE A 275 -5.98 -9.75 -1.99
CA PHE A 275 -4.62 -9.78 -2.52
C PHE A 275 -4.42 -11.01 -3.41
N SER A 276 -3.51 -10.92 -4.38
CA SER A 276 -3.21 -11.99 -5.33
C SER A 276 -1.74 -12.43 -5.26
N ALA A 277 -1.50 -13.61 -4.70
CA ALA A 277 -0.15 -14.19 -4.62
C ALA A 277 0.46 -14.48 -5.99
N ALA A 278 -0.37 -14.80 -6.99
CA ALA A 278 0.07 -15.04 -8.36
C ALA A 278 0.59 -13.76 -9.03
N VAL A 279 -0.13 -12.64 -8.86
CA VAL A 279 0.30 -11.32 -9.35
C VAL A 279 1.57 -10.88 -8.65
N LYS A 280 1.63 -11.00 -7.31
CA LYS A 280 2.86 -10.71 -6.57
C LYS A 280 4.05 -11.51 -7.13
N THR A 281 3.89 -12.82 -7.27
CA THR A 281 4.97 -13.68 -7.78
C THR A 281 5.42 -13.25 -9.17
N ALA A 282 4.49 -12.88 -10.05
CA ALA A 282 4.79 -12.41 -11.39
C ALA A 282 5.59 -11.09 -11.37
N PHE A 283 5.17 -10.10 -10.57
CA PHE A 283 5.84 -8.80 -10.45
C PHE A 283 7.19 -8.89 -9.72
N ASP A 284 7.29 -9.70 -8.68
CA ASP A 284 8.56 -9.98 -7.98
C ASP A 284 9.58 -10.59 -8.94
N SER A 285 9.14 -11.50 -9.82
CA SER A 285 10.03 -12.20 -10.76
C SER A 285 10.69 -11.30 -11.80
N THR A 286 10.12 -10.12 -12.06
CA THR A 286 10.67 -9.11 -12.98
C THR A 286 11.32 -7.94 -12.24
N GLY A 287 11.24 -7.94 -10.90
CA GLY A 287 11.69 -6.84 -10.04
C GLY A 287 10.98 -5.52 -10.34
N ASP A 288 9.69 -5.57 -10.68
CA ASP A 288 8.95 -4.44 -11.25
C ASP A 288 9.01 -3.16 -10.41
N PHE A 289 8.98 -3.29 -9.07
CA PHE A 289 9.10 -2.17 -8.12
C PHE A 289 10.37 -1.32 -8.34
N ILE A 290 11.47 -1.90 -8.85
CA ILE A 290 12.77 -1.21 -9.03
C ILE A 290 12.92 -0.58 -10.43
N ARG A 291 12.12 -0.99 -11.42
CA ARG A 291 12.30 -0.63 -12.83
C ARG A 291 12.10 0.87 -13.12
N GLY A 292 11.30 1.56 -12.30
CA GLY A 292 11.45 2.98 -11.98
C GLY A 292 11.35 4.01 -13.11
N LYS A 293 10.19 4.08 -13.78
CA LYS A 293 9.88 5.14 -14.77
C LYS A 293 8.88 6.20 -14.30
N SER A 294 8.10 5.89 -13.26
CA SER A 294 6.97 6.71 -12.83
C SER A 294 7.34 8.15 -12.48
N LEU A 295 8.51 8.41 -11.89
CA LEU A 295 8.96 9.78 -11.62
C LEU A 295 9.12 10.63 -12.89
N ALA A 296 9.69 10.05 -13.96
CA ALA A 296 9.86 10.73 -15.23
C ALA A 296 8.50 10.93 -15.93
N GLU A 297 7.62 9.94 -15.85
CA GLU A 297 6.26 10.01 -16.38
C GLU A 297 5.46 11.16 -15.74
N LEU A 298 5.56 11.36 -14.42
CA LEU A 298 4.92 12.50 -13.75
C LEU A 298 5.36 13.84 -14.34
N GLY A 299 6.66 14.01 -14.62
CA GLY A 299 7.20 15.21 -15.25
C GLY A 299 6.65 15.45 -16.66
N GLN A 300 6.65 14.40 -17.48
CA GLN A 300 6.11 14.46 -18.85
C GLN A 300 4.61 14.76 -18.88
N LEU A 301 3.85 14.17 -17.95
CA LEU A 301 2.42 14.39 -17.82
C LEU A 301 2.11 15.84 -17.41
N LEU A 302 2.88 16.42 -16.48
CA LEU A 302 2.77 17.83 -16.11
C LEU A 302 3.03 18.75 -17.30
N ASP A 303 4.10 18.50 -18.07
CA ASP A 303 4.42 19.28 -19.27
C ASP A 303 3.37 19.14 -20.37
N ALA A 304 2.64 18.02 -20.39
CA ALA A 304 1.49 17.81 -21.27
C ALA A 304 0.18 18.43 -20.73
N GLY A 305 0.20 19.08 -19.57
CA GLY A 305 -0.94 19.77 -18.96
C GLY A 305 -1.81 18.90 -18.02
N THR A 306 -1.39 17.68 -17.71
CA THR A 306 -2.02 16.85 -16.67
C THR A 306 -1.66 17.40 -15.31
N ARG A 307 -2.65 17.59 -14.43
CA ARG A 307 -2.37 18.01 -13.04
C ARG A 307 -1.94 16.80 -12.21
N VAL A 308 -0.94 16.98 -11.34
CA VAL A 308 -0.46 15.93 -10.45
C VAL A 308 -0.74 16.32 -9.00
N MET A 309 -1.50 15.49 -8.30
CA MET A 309 -1.83 15.65 -6.88
C MET A 309 -1.17 14.52 -6.09
N LEU A 310 -0.28 14.88 -5.17
CA LEU A 310 0.38 13.97 -4.23
C LEU A 310 -0.22 14.18 -2.84
N MET A 311 -1.00 13.22 -2.32
CA MET A 311 -1.62 13.26 -1.00
C MET A 311 -0.98 12.20 -0.10
N TYR A 312 -0.35 12.61 0.99
CA TYR A 312 0.33 11.68 1.90
C TYR A 312 -0.16 11.87 3.32
N GLY A 313 -0.72 10.82 3.91
CA GLY A 313 -0.93 10.71 5.35
C GLY A 313 0.40 10.70 6.08
N ASP A 314 0.52 11.52 7.12
CA ASP A 314 1.80 11.77 7.77
C ASP A 314 2.21 10.78 8.87
N ALA A 315 1.38 9.77 9.13
CA ALA A 315 1.67 8.62 9.99
C ALA A 315 2.06 7.36 9.20
N ASP A 316 1.94 7.35 7.87
CA ASP A 316 2.35 6.20 7.06
C ASP A 316 3.87 6.00 7.08
N TYR A 317 4.33 4.79 7.39
CA TYR A 317 5.75 4.42 7.27
C TYR A 317 6.07 3.86 5.88
N GLN A 318 5.17 3.03 5.34
CA GLN A 318 5.38 2.26 4.11
C GLN A 318 5.68 3.14 2.91
N CYS A 319 4.83 4.13 2.62
CA CYS A 319 5.09 5.13 1.59
C CYS A 319 5.04 6.51 2.24
N ASN A 320 5.95 6.73 3.21
CA ASN A 320 5.93 7.89 4.09
C ASN A 320 5.97 9.25 3.37
N TRP A 321 5.39 10.25 4.03
CA TRP A 321 5.26 11.61 3.49
C TRP A 321 6.59 12.33 3.26
N LEU A 322 7.67 11.96 3.98
CA LEU A 322 9.01 12.51 3.69
C LEU A 322 9.48 12.07 2.30
N GLY A 323 9.31 10.79 1.98
CA GLY A 323 9.57 10.24 0.66
C GLY A 323 8.67 10.90 -0.39
N GLY A 324 7.37 11.03 -0.12
CA GLY A 324 6.43 11.72 -1.01
C GLY A 324 6.79 13.19 -1.30
N GLU A 325 7.25 13.92 -0.27
CA GLU A 325 7.74 15.30 -0.43
C GLU A 325 8.97 15.32 -1.33
N GLN A 326 9.94 14.43 -1.10
CA GLN A 326 11.13 14.35 -1.95
C GLN A 326 10.78 13.98 -3.40
N ILE A 327 9.81 13.10 -3.63
CA ILE A 327 9.28 12.83 -4.98
C ILE A 327 8.78 14.13 -5.62
N SER A 328 7.91 14.88 -4.91
CA SER A 328 7.36 16.14 -5.43
C SER A 328 8.44 17.15 -5.86
N LEU A 329 9.58 17.16 -5.15
CA LEU A 329 10.72 18.04 -5.41
C LEU A 329 11.64 17.54 -6.53
N ALA A 330 11.70 16.21 -6.70
CA ALA A 330 12.53 15.52 -7.69
C ALA A 330 11.88 15.46 -9.09
N ILE A 331 10.56 15.64 -9.19
CA ILE A 331 9.86 15.71 -10.49
C ILE A 331 10.53 16.78 -11.36
N ASN A 332 10.96 16.39 -12.56
CA ASN A 332 11.54 17.29 -13.55
C ASN A 332 10.49 17.66 -14.61
N SER A 333 10.11 18.93 -14.64
CA SER A 333 9.09 19.50 -15.52
C SER A 333 9.32 21.01 -15.66
N SER A 334 8.60 21.65 -16.57
CA SER A 334 8.57 23.12 -16.74
C SER A 334 8.15 23.87 -15.47
N VAL A 335 7.41 23.23 -14.55
CA VAL A 335 6.88 23.85 -13.33
C VAL A 335 7.75 23.65 -12.10
N SER A 336 8.77 22.79 -12.18
CA SER A 336 9.56 22.35 -11.02
C SER A 336 10.29 23.49 -10.29
N THR A 337 10.77 24.51 -11.01
CA THR A 337 11.43 25.68 -10.41
C THR A 337 10.45 26.51 -9.58
N GLY A 338 9.25 26.74 -10.10
CA GLY A 338 8.22 27.47 -9.36
C GLY A 338 7.69 26.67 -8.18
N PHE A 339 7.53 25.36 -8.32
CA PHE A 339 7.13 24.47 -7.22
C PHE A 339 8.17 24.45 -6.09
N ARG A 340 9.46 24.35 -6.40
CA ARG A 340 10.54 24.43 -5.40
C ARG A 340 10.60 25.78 -4.67
N ALA A 341 10.16 26.86 -5.32
CA ALA A 341 10.09 28.19 -4.72
C ALA A 341 8.83 28.41 -3.87
N ALA A 342 7.79 27.58 -4.03
CA ALA A 342 6.54 27.70 -3.30
C ALA A 342 6.66 27.23 -1.84
N GLY A 343 5.91 27.89 -0.95
CA GLY A 343 5.87 27.58 0.47
C GLY A 343 4.68 26.68 0.85
N TYR A 344 4.69 26.15 2.06
CA TYR A 344 3.55 25.45 2.65
C TYR A 344 2.51 26.42 3.19
N THR A 345 1.25 26.20 2.84
CA THR A 345 0.09 26.89 3.42
C THR A 345 -0.89 25.89 4.04
N ASP A 346 -1.77 26.39 4.89
CA ASP A 346 -2.72 25.57 5.65
C ASP A 346 -3.86 25.06 4.75
N LEU A 347 -4.14 23.76 4.83
CA LEU A 347 -5.26 23.14 4.14
C LEU A 347 -6.50 23.18 5.04
N PHE A 348 -7.48 24.00 4.66
CA PHE A 348 -8.73 24.14 5.38
C PHE A 348 -9.85 23.35 4.68
N THR A 349 -10.55 22.46 5.41
CA THR A 349 -11.77 21.81 4.89
C THR A 349 -13.02 22.66 5.14
N ASN A 350 -12.97 23.50 6.18
CA ASN A 350 -13.96 24.48 6.55
C ASN A 350 -13.27 25.69 7.22
N SER A 351 -14.03 26.62 7.81
CA SER A 351 -13.47 27.85 8.40
C SER A 351 -12.53 27.64 9.59
N SER A 352 -12.49 26.46 10.20
CA SER A 352 -11.76 26.21 11.46
C SER A 352 -10.91 24.93 11.47
N TYR A 353 -11.22 23.95 10.62
CA TYR A 353 -10.52 22.68 10.61
C TYR A 353 -9.37 22.67 9.62
N LYS A 354 -8.16 22.48 10.15
CA LYS A 354 -6.92 22.32 9.40
C LYS A 354 -6.61 20.83 9.25
N GLY A 355 -6.86 20.28 8.07
CA GLY A 355 -6.63 18.86 7.77
C GLY A 355 -5.20 18.54 7.33
N GLY A 356 -4.37 19.55 7.11
CA GLY A 356 -3.01 19.36 6.62
C GLY A 356 -2.35 20.66 6.19
N VAL A 357 -1.30 20.51 5.38
CA VAL A 357 -0.64 21.62 4.67
C VAL A 357 -0.36 21.23 3.23
N VAL A 358 -0.40 22.22 2.35
CA VAL A 358 -0.18 22.05 0.92
C VAL A 358 0.93 22.95 0.40
N ARG A 359 1.74 22.40 -0.50
CA ARG A 359 2.58 23.14 -1.44
C ARG A 359 2.03 22.93 -2.84
N GLU A 360 1.79 24.00 -3.59
CA GLU A 360 1.30 23.88 -4.96
C GLU A 360 1.86 24.96 -5.90
N TYR A 361 2.09 24.58 -7.15
CA TYR A 361 2.49 25.47 -8.23
C TYR A 361 2.22 24.81 -9.60
N GLY A 362 1.63 25.56 -10.53
CA GLY A 362 1.63 25.17 -11.96
C GLY A 362 0.96 23.83 -12.29
N GLY A 363 0.03 23.34 -11.45
CA GLY A 363 -0.63 22.05 -11.64
C GLY A 363 0.01 20.88 -10.90
N LEU A 364 1.13 21.09 -10.20
CA LEU A 364 1.67 20.15 -9.23
C LEU A 364 1.30 20.58 -7.80
N SER A 365 0.74 19.67 -7.02
CA SER A 365 0.38 19.87 -5.62
C SER A 365 0.89 18.72 -4.77
N PHE A 366 1.50 19.02 -3.63
CA PHE A 366 1.86 18.07 -2.58
C PHE A 366 1.16 18.45 -1.28
N VAL A 367 0.44 17.49 -0.70
CA VAL A 367 -0.32 17.64 0.54
C VAL A 367 0.20 16.64 1.57
N ARG A 368 0.58 17.17 2.72
CA ARG A 368 0.75 16.38 3.94
C ARG A 368 -0.56 16.43 4.72
N VAL A 369 -1.25 15.30 4.81
CA VAL A 369 -2.50 15.11 5.55
C VAL A 369 -2.16 14.70 6.97
N PHE A 370 -2.68 15.43 7.96
CA PHE A 370 -2.36 15.17 9.36
C PHE A 370 -3.17 14.00 9.93
N ASP A 371 -2.57 13.27 10.85
CA ASP A 371 -3.23 12.20 11.61
C ASP A 371 -3.84 11.15 10.67
N ALA A 372 -3.06 10.78 9.66
CA ALA A 372 -3.45 9.84 8.62
C ALA A 372 -2.34 8.83 8.32
N GLY A 373 -2.68 7.55 8.34
CA GLY A 373 -1.83 6.46 7.86
C GLY A 373 -1.88 6.30 6.34
N HIS A 374 -1.54 5.10 5.87
CA HIS A 374 -1.37 4.76 4.46
C HIS A 374 -2.62 5.01 3.62
N ALA A 375 -3.78 4.55 4.06
CA ALA A 375 -5.05 4.82 3.40
C ALA A 375 -5.60 6.18 3.85
N ALA A 376 -4.90 7.28 3.56
CA ALA A 376 -5.21 8.62 4.09
C ALA A 376 -6.70 9.02 3.98
N PRO A 377 -7.45 8.70 2.91
CA PRO A 377 -8.89 8.95 2.83
C PRO A 377 -9.73 8.26 3.90
N TYR A 378 -9.28 7.14 4.47
CA TYR A 378 -9.97 6.45 5.56
C TYR A 378 -9.76 7.17 6.90
N TYR A 379 -8.55 7.68 7.13
CA TYR A 379 -8.20 8.40 8.36
C TYR A 379 -8.81 9.80 8.39
N GLN A 380 -8.78 10.50 7.26
CA GLN A 380 -9.20 11.90 7.13
C GLN A 380 -10.17 12.08 5.95
N PRO A 381 -11.38 11.51 6.02
CA PRO A 381 -12.30 11.45 4.87
C PRO A 381 -12.74 12.83 4.39
N GLU A 382 -13.02 13.77 5.30
CA GLU A 382 -13.41 15.14 4.92
C GLU A 382 -12.26 15.87 4.21
N THR A 383 -11.03 15.73 4.73
CA THR A 383 -9.84 16.33 4.14
C THR A 383 -9.52 15.74 2.77
N ALA A 384 -9.50 14.42 2.66
CA ALA A 384 -9.26 13.74 1.40
C ALA A 384 -10.34 14.06 0.36
N HIS A 385 -11.61 14.13 0.76
CA HIS A 385 -12.70 14.54 -0.11
C HIS A 385 -12.55 16.00 -0.59
N ALA A 386 -12.12 16.92 0.29
CA ALA A 386 -11.84 18.30 -0.10
C ALA A 386 -10.69 18.35 -1.13
N ILE A 387 -9.60 17.63 -0.91
CA ILE A 387 -8.47 17.59 -1.86
C ILE A 387 -8.92 16.98 -3.21
N PHE A 388 -9.64 15.86 -3.17
CA PHE A 388 -10.16 15.18 -4.36
C PHE A 388 -11.07 16.11 -5.17
N THR A 389 -12.10 16.68 -4.55
CA THR A 389 -13.05 17.56 -5.22
C THR A 389 -12.39 18.82 -5.78
N ARG A 390 -11.47 19.44 -5.03
CA ARG A 390 -10.72 20.63 -5.50
C ARG A 390 -9.79 20.33 -6.67
N THR A 391 -9.18 19.15 -6.68
CA THR A 391 -8.35 18.67 -7.81
C THR A 391 -9.17 18.51 -9.08
N LEU A 392 -10.36 17.90 -8.97
CA LEU A 392 -11.29 17.72 -10.09
C LEU A 392 -11.89 19.04 -10.57
N ALA A 393 -12.30 19.90 -9.62
CA ALA A 393 -12.91 21.19 -9.91
C ALA A 393 -11.93 22.24 -10.41
N ARG A 394 -10.63 21.95 -10.42
CA ARG A 394 -9.57 22.89 -10.78
C ARG A 394 -9.66 24.15 -9.91
N THR A 395 -9.62 23.97 -8.59
CA THR A 395 -9.59 25.05 -7.62
C THR A 395 -8.34 24.96 -6.77
N ASP A 396 -8.05 26.04 -6.05
CA ASP A 396 -7.04 26.07 -4.97
C ASP A 396 -7.16 24.86 -4.06
N ILE A 397 -6.06 24.18 -3.79
CA ILE A 397 -6.13 23.00 -2.93
C ILE A 397 -6.30 23.43 -1.47
N ALA A 398 -5.63 24.52 -1.04
CA ALA A 398 -5.68 24.99 0.33
C ALA A 398 -7.09 25.43 0.77
N THR A 399 -7.79 26.18 -0.08
CA THR A 399 -9.04 26.90 0.27
C THR A 399 -10.25 26.49 -0.56
N GLY A 400 -10.06 25.91 -1.75
CA GLY A 400 -11.15 25.62 -2.70
C GLY A 400 -11.67 26.83 -3.48
N GLN A 401 -11.01 27.99 -3.40
CA GLN A 401 -11.42 29.18 -4.15
C GLN A 401 -11.07 29.07 -5.65
N SER A 402 -11.95 29.59 -6.50
CA SER A 402 -11.71 29.71 -7.94
C SER A 402 -10.72 30.86 -8.22
N ASN A 403 -9.85 30.71 -9.22
CA ASN A 403 -8.84 31.70 -9.68
C ASN A 403 -7.58 31.90 -8.80
N SER A 404 -7.30 31.03 -7.82
CA SER A 404 -6.05 31.07 -7.04
C SER A 404 -5.08 29.92 -7.34
N PHE A 405 -5.02 29.41 -8.57
CA PHE A 405 -3.93 28.54 -9.09
C PHE A 405 -2.51 29.16 -9.05
N ARG A 406 -2.31 30.16 -8.20
CA ARG A 406 -1.02 30.77 -7.92
C ARG A 406 -0.23 29.84 -7.01
N ALA A 407 1.07 30.05 -7.02
CA ALA A 407 1.99 29.46 -6.07
C ALA A 407 1.47 29.58 -4.64
N SER A 408 1.46 28.50 -3.87
CA SER A 408 1.29 28.58 -2.43
C SER A 408 2.45 29.36 -1.79
N SER A 409 2.19 29.99 -0.65
CA SER A 409 3.16 30.79 0.09
C SER A 409 3.24 30.33 1.55
N GLY A 410 4.39 30.56 2.19
CA GLY A 410 4.64 30.16 3.57
C GLY A 410 6.01 29.50 3.75
N PRO A 411 6.22 28.75 4.85
CA PRO A 411 7.51 28.10 5.14
C PRO A 411 7.92 27.10 4.07
N SER A 412 9.23 26.95 3.85
CA SER A 412 9.79 25.97 2.90
C SER A 412 9.77 24.53 3.42
N SER A 413 9.39 24.30 4.68
CA SER A 413 9.26 22.95 5.26
C SER A 413 8.07 22.89 6.20
N SER A 414 7.37 21.75 6.19
CA SER A 414 6.30 21.43 7.14
C SER A 414 6.78 20.55 8.30
N PHE A 415 8.05 20.14 8.35
CA PHE A 415 8.57 19.17 9.33
C PHE A 415 8.45 19.63 10.80
N GLY A 416 8.45 20.95 11.01
CA GLY A 416 8.25 21.56 12.33
C GLY A 416 6.81 21.44 12.86
N ILE A 417 5.84 21.11 12.00
CA ILE A 417 4.46 20.84 12.41
C ILE A 417 4.39 19.41 12.95
N LYS A 418 4.22 19.29 14.27
CA LYS A 418 4.19 18.02 15.00
C LYS A 418 2.77 17.66 15.41
N ASN A 419 2.47 16.37 15.44
CA ASN A 419 1.20 15.81 15.89
C ASN A 419 1.41 15.00 17.15
N ALA A 420 0.36 14.89 17.97
CA ALA A 420 0.37 13.99 19.11
C ALA A 420 0.16 12.54 18.64
N ILE A 421 0.73 11.58 19.36
CA ILE A 421 0.46 10.17 19.10
C ILE A 421 -0.99 9.88 19.56
N PRO A 422 -1.90 9.43 18.68
CA PRO A 422 -3.25 9.05 19.07
C PRO A 422 -3.24 7.83 20.02
N PRO A 423 -4.30 7.62 20.82
CA PRO A 423 -4.43 6.39 21.59
C PRO A 423 -4.44 5.16 20.67
N PRO A 424 -3.99 3.99 21.15
CA PRO A 424 -4.08 2.75 20.38
C PRO A 424 -5.51 2.43 19.93
N ASN A 425 -5.65 1.93 18.72
CA ASN A 425 -6.93 1.47 18.19
C ASN A 425 -7.50 0.32 19.03
N LYS A 426 -8.83 0.25 19.08
CA LYS A 426 -9.52 -0.83 19.81
C LYS A 426 -9.19 -2.17 19.16
N PRO A 427 -8.69 -3.17 19.92
CA PRO A 427 -8.38 -4.48 19.38
C PRO A 427 -9.62 -5.17 18.82
N LEU A 428 -9.49 -5.74 17.63
CA LEU A 428 -10.55 -6.45 16.92
C LEU A 428 -9.91 -7.52 16.04
N CYS A 429 -10.17 -8.79 16.32
CA CYS A 429 -9.72 -9.90 15.48
C CYS A 429 -10.82 -10.25 14.44
N TYR A 430 -10.54 -9.95 13.17
CA TYR A 430 -11.43 -10.14 12.03
C TYR A 430 -10.92 -11.30 11.16
N VAL A 431 -11.72 -12.34 10.99
CA VAL A 431 -11.24 -13.63 10.46
C VAL A 431 -10.91 -13.64 8.97
N TRP A 432 -11.32 -12.62 8.21
CA TRP A 432 -10.89 -12.44 6.81
C TRP A 432 -9.52 -11.74 6.68
N ASP A 433 -8.92 -11.33 7.80
CA ASP A 433 -7.58 -10.77 7.85
C ASP A 433 -6.95 -11.05 9.22
N VAL A 434 -6.72 -12.33 9.50
CA VAL A 434 -6.17 -12.78 10.79
C VAL A 434 -4.78 -12.18 11.05
N PHE A 435 -4.01 -11.93 10.00
CA PHE A 435 -2.63 -11.45 10.13
C PHE A 435 -2.51 -10.02 10.61
N GLU A 436 -3.34 -9.12 10.09
CA GLU A 436 -3.26 -7.71 10.46
C GLU A 436 -4.10 -7.38 11.70
N THR A 437 -5.14 -8.18 11.97
CA THR A 437 -6.16 -7.83 12.97
C THR A 437 -6.11 -8.68 14.25
N CYS A 438 -5.55 -9.89 14.21
CA CYS A 438 -5.53 -10.80 15.36
C CYS A 438 -4.15 -10.88 16.04
N SER A 439 -4.17 -11.01 17.36
CA SER A 439 -2.97 -11.33 18.15
C SER A 439 -2.56 -12.79 18.00
N ALA A 440 -1.31 -13.12 18.33
CA ALA A 440 -0.81 -14.49 18.28
C ALA A 440 -1.67 -15.48 19.12
N ARG A 441 -2.24 -15.02 20.24
CA ARG A 441 -3.16 -15.84 21.06
C ARG A 441 -4.47 -16.11 20.32
N GLU A 442 -5.06 -15.09 19.72
CA GLU A 442 -6.32 -15.20 18.97
C GLU A 442 -6.12 -16.08 17.72
N THR A 443 -5.01 -15.92 17.00
CA THR A 443 -4.64 -16.80 15.88
C THR A 443 -4.52 -18.26 16.32
N ALA A 444 -3.85 -18.53 17.45
CA ALA A 444 -3.74 -19.88 17.99
C ALA A 444 -5.09 -20.47 18.42
N LEU A 445 -5.99 -19.62 18.95
CA LEU A 445 -7.35 -20.00 19.32
C LEU A 445 -8.18 -20.40 18.10
N LEU A 446 -8.12 -19.60 17.02
CA LEU A 446 -8.78 -19.88 15.75
C LEU A 446 -8.25 -21.18 15.14
N ALA A 447 -6.92 -21.32 15.04
CA ALA A 447 -6.26 -22.50 14.50
C ALA A 447 -6.59 -23.80 15.27
N ALA A 448 -6.88 -23.69 16.57
CA ALA A 448 -7.32 -24.81 17.40
C ALA A 448 -8.82 -25.15 17.27
N GLY A 449 -9.58 -24.43 16.45
CA GLY A 449 -11.04 -24.58 16.32
C GLY A 449 -11.82 -24.15 17.57
N ARG A 450 -11.19 -23.33 18.43
CA ARG A 450 -11.74 -22.91 19.72
C ARG A 450 -12.30 -21.49 19.70
N GLY A 451 -12.21 -20.78 18.59
CA GLY A 451 -12.79 -19.44 18.45
C GLY A 451 -14.31 -19.46 18.34
N VAL A 452 -14.98 -18.55 19.05
CA VAL A 452 -16.40 -18.22 18.82
C VAL A 452 -16.43 -17.01 17.91
N VAL A 453 -16.89 -17.19 16.66
CA VAL A 453 -16.91 -16.13 15.64
C VAL A 453 -18.36 -15.75 15.32
N ARG A 454 -18.63 -14.44 15.27
CA ARG A 454 -19.92 -13.88 14.85
C ARG A 454 -19.65 -12.73 13.89
N ASP A 455 -20.34 -12.70 12.76
CA ASP A 455 -20.17 -11.68 11.71
C ASP A 455 -18.69 -11.48 11.35
N PHE A 456 -17.97 -12.60 11.22
CA PHE A 456 -16.52 -12.66 10.94
C PHE A 456 -15.60 -12.03 12.02
N VAL A 457 -16.13 -11.70 13.21
CA VAL A 457 -15.35 -11.20 14.35
C VAL A 457 -15.21 -12.30 15.40
N LEU A 458 -13.99 -12.47 15.93
CA LEU A 458 -13.76 -13.32 17.10
C LEU A 458 -14.33 -12.65 18.35
N VAL A 459 -15.38 -13.24 18.92
CA VAL A 459 -16.13 -12.69 20.07
C VAL A 459 -16.02 -13.53 21.34
N GLY A 460 -15.28 -14.64 21.31
CA GLY A 460 -15.13 -15.50 22.47
C GLY A 460 -14.32 -16.77 22.19
N GLU A 461 -14.24 -17.63 23.20
CA GLU A 461 -13.59 -18.94 23.13
C GLU A 461 -14.49 -20.08 23.60
N ARG A 462 -14.33 -21.26 22.99
CA ARG A 462 -14.94 -22.51 23.44
C ARG A 462 -14.02 -23.24 24.40
N THR A 463 -14.58 -23.66 25.53
CA THR A 463 -13.91 -24.55 26.48
C THR A 463 -13.87 -25.98 25.96
N ASP A 464 -13.04 -26.83 26.59
CA ASP A 464 -12.94 -28.25 26.23
C ASP A 464 -14.27 -29.00 26.38
N ASN A 465 -15.18 -28.48 27.23
CA ASN A 465 -16.53 -29.03 27.43
C ASN A 465 -17.57 -28.44 26.44
N GLY A 466 -17.15 -27.63 25.47
CA GLY A 466 -18.00 -27.02 24.45
C GLY A 466 -18.75 -25.75 24.89
N THR A 467 -18.50 -25.23 26.09
CA THR A 467 -19.13 -23.98 26.57
C THR A 467 -18.50 -22.78 25.89
N GLU A 468 -19.33 -21.88 25.35
CA GLU A 468 -18.89 -20.59 24.80
C GLU A 468 -18.69 -19.55 25.91
N ILE A 469 -17.50 -18.96 25.96
CA ILE A 469 -17.17 -17.83 26.83
C ILE A 469 -16.96 -16.61 25.94
N LEU A 470 -17.90 -15.67 25.98
CA LEU A 470 -17.81 -14.44 25.19
C LEU A 470 -16.90 -13.41 25.88
N TYR A 471 -16.11 -12.70 25.08
CA TYR A 471 -15.37 -11.54 25.54
C TYR A 471 -16.37 -10.45 25.93
N GLY A 472 -16.28 -9.94 27.16
CA GLY A 472 -17.13 -8.83 27.62
C GLY A 472 -16.85 -7.56 26.82
N ASN A 473 -17.81 -6.62 26.80
CA ASN A 473 -17.60 -5.27 26.24
C ASN A 473 -16.43 -4.58 26.96
N GLY A 474 -15.22 -4.68 26.39
CA GLY A 474 -13.97 -4.15 26.96
C GLY A 474 -12.96 -5.19 27.46
N ASN A 475 -13.30 -6.48 27.50
CA ASN A 475 -12.42 -7.58 27.94
C ASN A 475 -11.90 -8.41 26.76
N ASN A 476 -11.55 -7.77 25.66
CA ASN A 476 -10.74 -8.44 24.64
C ASN A 476 -9.35 -8.68 25.27
N PRO A 477 -8.79 -9.92 25.30
CA PRO A 477 -7.54 -10.25 26.00
C PRO A 477 -6.31 -9.42 25.54
N SER A 478 -6.46 -8.69 24.44
CA SER A 478 -5.53 -7.70 23.90
C SER A 478 -5.26 -6.47 24.80
N ALA A 479 -5.95 -6.33 25.94
CA ALA A 479 -5.67 -5.26 26.92
C ALA A 479 -4.38 -5.44 27.73
N THR A 480 -3.69 -6.60 27.62
CA THR A 480 -2.42 -6.82 28.32
C THR A 480 -1.25 -6.21 27.55
N ILE A 481 -1.19 -4.87 27.53
CA ILE A 481 0.01 -4.15 27.11
C ILE A 481 1.08 -4.43 28.17
N SER A 482 2.18 -5.09 27.76
CA SER A 482 3.40 -5.17 28.56
C SER A 482 3.99 -3.77 28.70
N THR A 483 3.52 -2.99 29.67
CA THR A 483 4.16 -1.75 30.09
C THR A 483 5.44 -2.11 30.84
N SER A 484 6.58 -2.15 30.16
CA SER A 484 7.87 -2.01 30.84
C SER A 484 8.05 -0.52 31.19
N THR A 485 7.52 -0.11 32.35
CA THR A 485 7.89 1.18 32.97
C THR A 485 9.30 1.06 33.58
N PRO A 486 10.20 2.04 33.38
CA PRO A 486 11.44 2.12 34.13
C PRO A 486 11.18 2.74 35.50
N ASN A 487 11.46 2.00 36.58
CA ASN A 487 11.43 2.52 37.95
C ASN A 487 12.75 3.24 38.28
N ASN A 488 12.64 4.54 38.58
CA ASN A 488 13.42 5.26 39.60
C ASN A 488 12.55 5.21 40.89
N THR A 489 12.97 4.99 42.13
CA THR A 489 14.22 5.28 42.87
C THR A 489 14.24 4.46 44.18
N GLU A 490 15.45 4.26 44.72
CA GLU A 490 15.84 4.16 46.16
C GLU A 490 15.67 2.85 47.00
N THR A 491 16.85 2.25 47.24
CA THR A 491 17.44 1.74 48.52
C THR A 491 16.67 0.84 49.49
N ALA A 492 17.07 -0.44 49.57
CA ALA A 492 17.37 -1.15 50.83
C ALA A 492 18.25 -2.40 50.59
N ARG A 493 19.17 -2.67 51.53
CA ARG A 493 20.25 -3.68 51.50
C ARG A 493 19.81 -5.12 51.86
N ALA A 494 20.64 -6.05 51.36
CA ALA A 494 21.17 -7.29 51.98
C ALA A 494 20.52 -8.65 51.61
N GLY A 495 21.38 -9.59 51.20
CA GLY A 495 21.13 -11.05 51.28
C GLY A 495 21.73 -11.87 50.15
N ALA A 496 22.82 -12.59 50.42
CA ALA A 496 23.59 -13.40 49.48
C ALA A 496 22.91 -14.73 49.06
N GLY A 497 23.32 -15.30 47.91
CA GLY A 497 23.38 -16.76 47.77
C GLY A 497 23.10 -17.40 46.39
N ARG A 498 24.19 -17.80 45.73
CA ARG A 498 24.42 -19.08 45.01
C ARG A 498 23.93 -19.32 43.55
N ARG A 499 24.94 -19.62 42.70
CA ARG A 499 24.92 -20.29 41.38
C ARG A 499 24.29 -21.69 41.41
N VAL A 500 23.66 -22.14 40.30
CA VAL A 500 23.93 -23.41 39.58
C VAL A 500 23.55 -23.26 38.08
N VAL A 501 24.30 -23.95 37.22
CA VAL A 501 24.31 -24.02 35.75
C VAL A 501 23.73 -25.35 35.27
N GLY A 502 23.06 -25.39 34.10
CA GLY A 502 23.10 -26.51 33.13
C GLY A 502 21.74 -27.11 32.69
N GLY A 503 21.48 -27.14 31.38
CA GLY A 503 20.24 -27.62 30.69
C GLY A 503 20.19 -29.15 30.47
N PRO A 504 19.72 -29.72 29.34
CA PRO A 504 18.98 -29.21 28.15
C PRO A 504 17.69 -30.02 27.82
N ILE A 505 16.97 -29.67 26.73
CA ILE A 505 16.09 -30.47 25.80
C ILE A 505 15.39 -29.39 24.93
N GLY A 506 15.72 -29.17 23.64
CA GLY A 506 15.37 -29.97 22.45
C GLY A 506 13.86 -29.90 22.19
N GLY A 507 13.26 -29.40 21.11
CA GLY A 507 13.65 -28.95 19.78
C GLY A 507 12.33 -28.68 19.00
N LEU A 508 12.45 -28.07 17.82
CA LEU A 508 11.37 -27.76 16.85
C LEU A 508 10.33 -26.70 17.24
N VAL A 509 10.65 -25.44 16.93
CA VAL A 509 9.69 -24.55 16.24
C VAL A 509 10.42 -24.01 15.02
N ALA A 510 10.19 -24.66 13.89
CA ALA A 510 10.76 -24.29 12.61
C ALA A 510 9.96 -23.12 12.02
N ALA A 511 10.68 -22.03 11.74
CA ALA A 511 10.51 -21.15 10.58
C ALA A 511 9.13 -21.08 9.92
N VAL A 512 8.24 -20.22 10.42
CA VAL A 512 7.12 -19.64 9.64
C VAL A 512 7.08 -18.11 9.75
N SER A 513 7.80 -17.49 10.69
CA SER A 513 7.66 -16.06 11.00
C SER A 513 8.49 -15.10 10.12
N SER A 514 9.12 -15.55 9.04
CA SER A 514 10.00 -14.70 8.20
C SER A 514 9.54 -14.53 6.76
N VAL A 515 8.45 -15.19 6.34
CA VAL A 515 7.91 -15.07 4.97
C VAL A 515 6.63 -14.20 4.93
N VAL A 516 6.00 -13.96 6.07
CA VAL A 516 4.66 -13.35 6.16
C VAL A 516 4.68 -11.81 6.21
N LEU A 517 5.84 -11.16 6.43
CA LEU A 517 5.94 -9.69 6.40
C LEU A 517 6.11 -9.08 5.00
N LEU A 518 6.17 -9.90 3.95
CA LEU A 518 6.44 -9.51 2.57
C LEU A 518 5.18 -9.16 1.74
N ILE A 519 4.01 -9.07 2.36
CA ILE A 519 2.74 -8.78 1.64
C ILE A 519 2.71 -7.35 1.07
N TRP A 520 3.61 -6.47 1.51
CA TRP A 520 3.59 -5.05 1.16
C TRP A 520 4.95 -4.49 0.80
N LEU A 521 5.63 -5.13 -0.14
CA LEU A 521 6.70 -4.52 -0.92
C LEU A 521 6.46 -4.82 -2.39
#